data_AF-A0A553GQG4-F1
#
_entry.id   AF-A0A553GQG4-F1
#
_cell.length_a   1.000
_cell.length_b   1.000
_cell.length_c   1.000
_cell.angle_alpha   90.00
_cell.angle_beta   90.00
_cell.angle_gamma   90.00
#
_symmetry.space_group_name_H-M   'P 1'
#
loop_
_entity.id
_entity.type
_entity.pdbx_description
1 polymer ?
#
loop_
_entity_poly.entity_id
_entity_poly.type
_entity_poly.pdbx_seq_one_letter_code
_entity_poly.pdbx_strand_id
1 'polypeptide(L)'
;MKMKFISLLMIAFFTISFVGCVGDDIDDLQGQIDDINDKVTELEEAQDAALLTAIAELQAAITALETDVNSDYEELLGNLTDLETVVQDNKAAIFYGNLVTDSDYDAFVAQGAEIVTGKVVVSNEEQVAKLAKLLMIGGDLSVEGGVTVSIPLLETVAGDLFVTEMSDENAAVSFAKLASVGGEFGIGYNESLVSISAPALVLVYDGLYMMDNYSMQDVDFSALDLVGEMEINGDWAGWNSFDISATDVAGDASIIGIAGSVTVNLGVVGGNIEIAEFEGVTSVSIENEVVVGDLILNGLRDIETISIANLTEIKAVGWSGGNIRIQGLYPPSEGGGGGIGIGSASLKATASSDLLGWTNNLTSIAGDVTVSGNQFTAIDAFNNVETVGGSIDINGNGNLSSMLVFEALTSLSGDIIIDNKMKSFDGFNSLETMGYNTRLAIVGKQTQDENWEYEGECVINGFAALTSAHIIELSLNETTDFHALAALTSLTAYGYQTGITIYMQNPDRVGVNGPVQLCEIKSFLENSISEEYGSEYYDHNWNLVDPMTAIPALTSNCGGGGIGIG
;
A
#
# COMPACT_ATOMS: atom_id res chain seq x y z
N MET A 1 -51.69 -87.86 14.94
CA MET A 1 -52.49 -88.81 14.13
C MET A 1 -51.73 -90.13 14.11
N LYS A 2 -52.17 -91.13 14.89
CA LYS A 2 -51.47 -92.42 15.06
C LYS A 2 -51.41 -93.16 13.72
N MET A 3 -50.24 -93.25 13.08
CA MET A 3 -50.02 -94.18 11.98
C MET A 3 -49.53 -95.53 12.52
N LYS A 4 -50.49 -96.44 12.62
CA LYS A 4 -50.29 -97.89 12.72
C LYS A 4 -49.52 -98.36 11.49
N PHE A 5 -48.42 -99.08 11.67
CA PHE A 5 -47.96 -100.05 10.68
C PHE A 5 -48.09 -101.46 11.26
N ILE A 6 -49.19 -102.11 10.90
CA ILE A 6 -49.42 -103.54 11.03
C ILE A 6 -49.17 -104.16 9.65
N SER A 7 -48.35 -105.21 9.64
CA SER A 7 -48.42 -106.41 8.79
C SER A 7 -48.37 -106.25 7.27
N LEU A 8 -47.30 -106.76 6.65
CA LEU A 8 -47.29 -107.98 5.82
C LEU A 8 -46.01 -108.01 4.98
N LEU A 9 -45.06 -108.87 5.31
CA LEU A 9 -44.28 -109.75 4.42
C LEU A 9 -42.97 -110.11 5.10
N MET A 10 -42.90 -111.33 5.64
CA MET A 10 -41.85 -112.30 5.32
C MET A 10 -42.09 -113.52 6.21
N ILE A 11 -42.84 -114.47 5.64
CA ILE A 11 -42.75 -115.87 6.03
C ILE A 11 -41.44 -116.41 5.46
N ALA A 12 -40.86 -117.35 6.21
CA ALA A 12 -39.75 -118.26 5.90
C ALA A 12 -38.39 -117.70 6.35
N PHE A 13 -37.68 -118.29 7.31
CA PHE A 13 -37.50 -119.72 7.56
C PHE A 13 -36.96 -119.95 8.99
N PHE A 14 -37.10 -121.19 9.47
CA PHE A 14 -36.50 -121.78 10.68
C PHE A 14 -37.22 -121.59 12.03
N THR A 15 -38.10 -122.55 12.29
CA THR A 15 -38.39 -123.13 13.61
C THR A 15 -37.11 -123.49 14.37
N ILE A 16 -37.07 -123.27 15.69
CA ILE A 16 -36.77 -124.26 16.73
C ILE A 16 -37.00 -123.61 18.11
N SER A 17 -37.78 -124.32 18.94
CA SER A 17 -38.13 -124.01 20.32
C SER A 17 -36.91 -123.93 21.23
N PHE A 18 -36.86 -122.95 22.15
CA PHE A 18 -36.44 -123.15 23.54
C PHE A 18 -36.97 -121.99 24.40
N VAL A 19 -37.94 -122.32 25.26
CA VAL A 19 -38.46 -121.46 26.33
C VAL A 19 -37.56 -121.60 27.54
N GLY A 20 -37.30 -120.49 28.22
CA GLY A 20 -36.89 -120.51 29.62
C GLY A 20 -35.53 -119.89 29.87
N CYS A 21 -35.45 -118.57 29.68
CA CYS A 21 -34.54 -117.62 30.36
C CYS A 21 -34.60 -116.20 29.73
N VAL A 22 -35.59 -115.90 28.86
CA VAL A 22 -35.59 -114.68 28.02
C VAL A 22 -36.73 -113.70 28.37
N GLY A 23 -37.59 -114.04 29.35
CA GLY A 23 -38.76 -113.22 29.69
C GLY A 23 -38.39 -111.90 30.37
N ASP A 24 -37.62 -111.97 31.46
CA ASP A 24 -37.19 -110.78 32.20
C ASP A 24 -36.31 -109.85 31.33
N ASP A 25 -35.40 -110.41 30.52
CA ASP A 25 -34.54 -109.63 29.60
C ASP A 25 -35.35 -108.95 28.46
N ILE A 26 -36.45 -109.55 27.99
CA ILE A 26 -37.32 -108.96 26.95
C ILE A 26 -38.21 -107.86 27.52
N ASP A 27 -38.74 -108.06 28.73
CA ASP A 27 -39.58 -107.05 29.40
C ASP A 27 -38.74 -105.83 29.81
N ASP A 28 -37.48 -106.01 30.24
CA ASP A 28 -36.54 -104.92 30.49
C ASP A 28 -36.15 -104.16 29.21
N LEU A 29 -35.97 -104.84 28.07
CA LEU A 29 -35.72 -104.22 26.77
C LEU A 29 -36.95 -103.44 26.27
N GLN A 30 -38.16 -103.96 26.47
CA GLN A 30 -39.40 -103.27 26.11
C GLN A 30 -39.60 -102.01 26.97
N GLY A 31 -39.27 -102.07 28.26
CA GLY A 31 -39.27 -100.91 29.16
C GLY A 31 -38.27 -99.83 28.74
N GLN A 32 -37.08 -100.20 28.28
CA GLN A 32 -36.11 -99.26 27.71
C GLN A 32 -36.59 -98.63 26.39
N ILE A 33 -37.27 -99.40 25.53
CA ILE A 33 -37.86 -98.89 24.28
C ILE A 33 -38.96 -97.87 24.56
N ASP A 34 -39.82 -98.14 25.55
CA ASP A 34 -40.89 -97.21 25.93
C ASP A 34 -40.31 -95.93 26.55
N ASP A 35 -39.29 -96.02 27.42
CA ASP A 35 -38.58 -94.85 27.98
C ASP A 35 -37.84 -94.03 26.90
N ILE A 36 -37.29 -94.70 25.87
CA ILE A 36 -36.70 -94.03 24.71
C ILE A 36 -37.79 -93.33 23.88
N ASN A 37 -38.93 -93.96 23.63
CA ASN A 37 -40.02 -93.35 22.88
C ASN A 37 -40.63 -92.14 23.61
N ASP A 38 -40.74 -92.21 24.94
CA ASP A 38 -41.20 -91.09 25.78
C ASP A 38 -40.17 -89.95 25.73
N LYS A 39 -38.87 -90.24 25.87
CA LYS A 39 -37.80 -89.23 25.72
C LYS A 39 -37.75 -88.62 24.32
N VAL A 40 -37.97 -89.40 23.28
CA VAL A 40 -38.05 -88.89 21.90
C VAL A 40 -39.23 -87.95 21.76
N THR A 41 -40.40 -88.32 22.31
CA THR A 41 -41.58 -87.46 22.30
C THR A 41 -41.34 -86.17 23.09
N GLU A 42 -40.75 -86.23 24.28
CA GLU A 42 -40.40 -85.06 25.07
C GLU A 42 -39.38 -84.15 24.34
N LEU A 43 -38.40 -84.73 23.65
CA LEU A 43 -37.42 -83.98 22.86
C LEU A 43 -38.06 -83.34 21.61
N GLU A 44 -38.97 -84.03 20.93
CA GLU A 44 -39.75 -83.49 19.81
C GLU A 44 -40.61 -82.31 20.28
N GLU A 45 -41.35 -82.45 21.39
CA GLU A 45 -42.16 -81.38 21.97
C GLU A 45 -41.31 -80.18 22.43
N ALA A 46 -40.15 -80.43 23.05
CA ALA A 46 -39.22 -79.38 23.44
C ALA A 46 -38.58 -78.66 22.24
N GLN A 47 -38.24 -79.41 21.18
CA GLN A 47 -37.69 -78.85 19.94
C GLN A 47 -38.73 -78.02 19.19
N ASP A 48 -39.98 -78.49 19.11
CA ASP A 48 -41.09 -77.75 18.50
C ASP A 48 -41.37 -76.45 19.28
N ALA A 49 -41.40 -76.52 20.62
CA ALA A 49 -41.56 -75.34 21.46
C ALA A 49 -40.42 -74.33 21.27
N ALA A 50 -39.16 -74.80 21.24
CA ALA A 50 -37.99 -73.95 21.01
C ALA A 50 -38.00 -73.31 19.60
N LEU A 51 -38.42 -74.07 18.58
CA LEU A 51 -38.57 -73.55 17.22
C LEU A 51 -39.67 -72.49 17.14
N LEU A 52 -40.80 -72.70 17.81
CA LEU A 52 -41.90 -71.73 17.87
C LEU A 52 -41.44 -70.43 18.54
N THR A 53 -40.67 -70.53 19.62
CA THR A 53 -40.05 -69.38 20.29
C THR A 53 -39.09 -68.64 19.35
N ALA A 54 -38.19 -69.36 18.67
CA ALA A 54 -37.26 -68.75 17.73
C ALA A 54 -37.97 -68.05 16.55
N ILE A 55 -39.08 -68.62 16.06
CA ILE A 55 -39.92 -67.99 15.03
C ILE A 55 -40.55 -66.70 15.57
N ALA A 56 -41.08 -66.71 16.80
CA ALA A 56 -41.68 -65.52 17.41
C ALA A 56 -40.63 -64.41 17.64
N GLU A 57 -39.42 -64.76 18.05
CA GLU A 57 -38.29 -63.82 18.18
C GLU A 57 -37.88 -63.23 16.83
N LEU A 58 -37.79 -64.06 15.77
CA LEU A 58 -37.53 -63.59 14.42
C LEU A 58 -38.65 -62.67 13.90
N GLN A 59 -39.92 -63.01 14.16
CA GLN A 59 -41.05 -62.16 13.79
C GLN A 59 -41.00 -60.80 14.50
N ALA A 60 -40.70 -60.79 15.80
CA ALA A 60 -40.53 -59.55 16.56
C ALA A 60 -39.36 -58.71 16.04
N ALA A 61 -38.23 -59.35 15.71
CA ALA A 61 -37.07 -58.67 15.12
C ALA A 61 -37.39 -58.08 13.73
N ILE A 62 -38.16 -58.80 12.89
CA ILE A 62 -38.63 -58.30 11.60
C ILE A 62 -39.54 -57.08 11.79
N THR A 63 -40.52 -57.14 12.69
CA THR A 63 -41.42 -56.01 12.95
C THR A 63 -40.66 -54.79 13.50
N ALA A 64 -39.65 -55.00 14.34
CA ALA A 64 -38.79 -53.91 14.83
C ALA A 64 -38.02 -53.26 13.67
N LEU A 65 -37.38 -54.07 12.81
CA LEU A 65 -36.69 -53.57 11.61
C LEU A 65 -37.63 -52.84 10.64
N GLU A 66 -38.85 -53.36 10.41
CA GLU A 66 -39.86 -52.69 9.58
C GLU A 66 -40.27 -51.34 10.18
N THR A 67 -40.39 -51.24 11.51
CA THR A 67 -40.74 -50.00 12.21
C THR A 67 -39.62 -48.97 12.11
N ASP A 68 -38.38 -49.39 12.38
CA ASP A 68 -37.19 -48.54 12.32
C ASP A 68 -36.95 -48.01 10.89
N VAL A 69 -37.06 -48.88 9.88
CA VAL A 69 -36.95 -48.47 8.46
C VAL A 69 -38.04 -47.45 8.09
N ASN A 70 -39.27 -47.63 8.60
CA ASN A 70 -40.34 -46.70 8.31
C ASN A 70 -40.16 -45.35 9.02
N SER A 71 -39.63 -45.32 10.25
CA SER A 71 -39.28 -44.07 10.93
C SER A 71 -38.14 -43.34 10.24
N ASP A 72 -37.09 -44.06 9.83
CA ASP A 72 -35.96 -43.48 9.10
C ASP A 72 -36.41 -42.90 7.75
N TYR A 73 -37.35 -43.58 7.07
CA TYR A 73 -37.94 -43.10 5.82
C TYR A 73 -38.77 -41.82 6.01
N GLU A 74 -39.60 -41.74 7.06
CA GLU A 74 -40.38 -40.55 7.39
C GLU A 74 -39.48 -39.36 7.74
N GLU A 75 -38.39 -39.58 8.50
CA GLU A 75 -37.39 -38.56 8.82
C GLU A 75 -36.68 -38.04 7.57
N LEU A 76 -36.27 -38.94 6.67
CA LEU A 76 -35.65 -38.56 5.40
C LEU A 76 -36.60 -37.74 4.51
N LEU A 77 -37.89 -38.09 4.49
CA LEU A 77 -38.92 -37.37 3.74
C LEU A 77 -39.14 -35.95 4.31
N GLY A 78 -39.12 -35.83 5.65
CA GLY A 78 -39.14 -34.54 6.34
C GLY A 78 -37.95 -33.68 5.95
N ASN A 79 -36.73 -34.22 6.06
CA ASN A 79 -35.50 -33.52 5.68
C ASN A 79 -35.50 -33.09 4.20
N LEU A 80 -36.03 -33.91 3.29
CA LEU A 80 -36.16 -33.55 1.88
C LEU A 80 -37.16 -32.40 1.69
N THR A 81 -38.29 -32.41 2.40
CA THR A 81 -39.30 -31.34 2.34
C THR A 81 -38.74 -30.02 2.87
N ASP A 82 -37.95 -30.06 3.95
CA ASP A 82 -37.26 -28.90 4.49
C ASP A 82 -36.23 -28.35 3.48
N LEU A 83 -35.46 -29.24 2.83
CA LEU A 83 -34.51 -28.84 1.79
C LEU A 83 -35.22 -28.24 0.57
N GLU A 84 -36.34 -28.82 0.14
CA GLU A 84 -37.19 -28.27 -0.93
C GLU A 84 -37.69 -26.86 -0.56
N THR A 85 -38.11 -26.65 0.69
CA THR A 85 -38.57 -25.35 1.18
C THR A 85 -37.44 -24.31 1.15
N VAL A 86 -36.26 -24.66 1.69
CA VAL A 86 -35.06 -23.80 1.66
C VAL A 86 -34.66 -23.46 0.22
N VAL A 87 -34.69 -24.43 -0.70
CA VAL A 87 -34.39 -24.20 -2.13
C VAL A 87 -35.42 -23.26 -2.76
N GLN A 88 -36.71 -23.42 -2.48
CA GLN A 88 -37.75 -22.55 -3.04
C GLN A 88 -37.68 -21.12 -2.50
N ASP A 89 -37.48 -20.95 -1.19
CA ASP A 89 -37.35 -19.64 -0.55
C ASP A 89 -36.12 -18.90 -1.10
N ASN A 90 -34.98 -19.59 -1.21
CA ASN A 90 -33.77 -19.02 -1.81
C ASN A 90 -33.91 -18.79 -3.32
N LYS A 91 -34.70 -19.60 -4.02
CA LYS A 91 -34.95 -19.43 -5.46
C LYS A 91 -35.74 -18.15 -5.75
N ALA A 92 -36.64 -17.71 -4.88
CA ALA A 92 -37.32 -16.42 -5.06
C ALA A 92 -36.37 -15.23 -4.81
N ALA A 93 -35.44 -15.36 -3.86
CA ALA A 93 -34.51 -14.29 -3.50
C ALA A 93 -33.33 -14.10 -4.48
N ILE A 94 -32.96 -15.15 -5.24
CA ILE A 94 -31.75 -15.15 -6.09
C ILE A 94 -32.11 -15.14 -7.57
N PHE A 95 -31.71 -14.08 -8.28
CA PHE A 95 -31.77 -13.99 -9.73
C PHE A 95 -30.49 -14.54 -10.36
N TYR A 96 -30.62 -15.66 -11.06
CA TYR A 96 -29.51 -16.32 -11.76
C TYR A 96 -29.37 -15.75 -13.17
N GLY A 97 -28.40 -14.85 -13.35
CA GLY A 97 -28.15 -14.20 -14.64
C GLY A 97 -27.61 -12.79 -14.48
N ASN A 98 -27.65 -12.05 -15.58
CA ASN A 98 -27.23 -10.65 -15.64
C ASN A 98 -28.46 -9.73 -15.72
N LEU A 99 -28.34 -8.50 -15.24
CA LEU A 99 -29.30 -7.43 -15.48
C LEU A 99 -28.70 -6.42 -16.47
N VAL A 100 -28.99 -6.59 -17.76
CA VAL A 100 -28.42 -5.73 -18.82
C VAL A 100 -29.51 -5.09 -19.67
N THR A 101 -30.57 -5.83 -19.96
CA THR A 101 -31.71 -5.36 -20.74
C THR A 101 -32.90 -5.07 -19.83
N ASP A 102 -33.82 -4.20 -20.27
CA ASP A 102 -35.03 -3.90 -19.48
C ASP A 102 -35.86 -5.15 -19.17
N SER A 103 -35.82 -6.16 -20.05
CA SER A 103 -36.47 -7.45 -19.83
C SER A 103 -35.85 -8.24 -18.67
N ASP A 104 -34.55 -8.11 -18.44
CA ASP A 104 -33.86 -8.77 -17.32
C ASP A 104 -34.30 -8.12 -16.00
N TYR A 105 -34.34 -6.79 -15.97
CA TYR A 105 -34.83 -6.02 -14.83
C TYR A 105 -36.31 -6.31 -14.51
N ASP A 106 -37.17 -6.40 -15.52
CA ASP A 106 -38.57 -6.78 -15.33
C ASP A 106 -38.71 -8.19 -14.75
N ALA A 107 -37.88 -9.14 -15.20
CA ALA A 107 -37.86 -10.49 -14.67
C ALA A 107 -37.36 -10.54 -13.22
N PHE A 108 -36.32 -9.77 -12.89
CA PHE A 108 -35.80 -9.61 -11.53
C PHE A 108 -36.86 -9.09 -10.57
N VAL A 109 -37.55 -8.01 -10.94
CA VAL A 109 -38.63 -7.43 -10.13
C VAL A 109 -39.81 -8.39 -10.00
N ALA A 110 -40.20 -9.07 -11.09
CA ALA A 110 -41.30 -10.03 -11.07
C ALA A 110 -41.03 -11.25 -10.18
N GLN A 111 -39.76 -11.67 -10.10
CA GLN A 111 -39.32 -12.74 -9.20
C GLN A 111 -39.31 -12.28 -7.72
N GLY A 112 -39.13 -10.98 -7.48
CA GLY A 112 -38.95 -10.43 -6.13
C GLY A 112 -37.57 -10.75 -5.56
N ALA A 113 -36.58 -10.92 -6.44
CA ALA A 113 -35.22 -11.22 -6.05
C ALA A 113 -34.54 -10.00 -5.40
N GLU A 114 -33.56 -10.28 -4.55
CA GLU A 114 -32.76 -9.29 -3.82
C GLU A 114 -31.26 -9.52 -4.07
N ILE A 115 -30.89 -10.64 -4.69
CA ILE A 115 -29.52 -11.01 -5.03
C ILE A 115 -29.44 -11.29 -6.53
N VAL A 116 -28.40 -10.79 -7.19
CA VAL A 116 -28.09 -11.10 -8.60
C VAL A 116 -26.77 -11.86 -8.65
N THR A 117 -26.70 -13.02 -9.30
CA THR A 117 -25.45 -13.80 -9.33
C THR A 117 -24.45 -13.33 -10.40
N GLY A 118 -24.91 -12.62 -11.42
CA GLY A 118 -24.10 -12.15 -12.54
C GLY A 118 -23.88 -10.64 -12.54
N LYS A 119 -23.60 -10.09 -13.73
CA LYS A 119 -23.32 -8.67 -13.94
C LYS A 119 -24.60 -7.82 -13.95
N VAL A 120 -24.52 -6.60 -13.43
CA VAL A 120 -25.58 -5.58 -13.49
C VAL A 120 -25.06 -4.36 -14.25
N VAL A 121 -25.83 -3.85 -15.21
CA VAL A 121 -25.54 -2.62 -15.97
C VAL A 121 -26.69 -1.65 -15.79
N VAL A 122 -26.42 -0.49 -15.22
CA VAL A 122 -27.38 0.60 -15.02
C VAL A 122 -27.09 1.68 -16.06
N SER A 123 -28.09 2.03 -16.86
CA SER A 123 -27.97 3.01 -17.95
C SER A 123 -28.99 4.14 -17.89
N ASN A 124 -29.96 4.07 -16.97
CA ASN A 124 -31.03 5.04 -16.84
C ASN A 124 -31.73 4.94 -15.47
N GLU A 125 -32.52 5.97 -15.13
CA GLU A 125 -33.24 6.07 -13.86
C GLU A 125 -34.31 4.98 -13.66
N GLU A 126 -34.91 4.45 -14.72
CA GLU A 126 -35.91 3.38 -14.59
C GLU A 126 -35.27 2.08 -14.07
N GLN A 127 -34.08 1.76 -14.56
CA GLN A 127 -33.30 0.61 -14.07
C GLN A 127 -32.89 0.80 -12.60
N VAL A 128 -32.45 2.00 -12.20
CA VAL A 128 -32.14 2.33 -10.79
C VAL A 128 -33.33 2.04 -9.88
N ALA A 129 -34.52 2.49 -10.26
CA ALA A 129 -35.73 2.29 -9.46
C ALA A 129 -36.06 0.80 -9.22
N LYS A 130 -35.70 -0.08 -10.16
CA LYS A 130 -35.90 -1.54 -10.07
C LYS A 130 -34.90 -2.21 -9.12
N LEU A 131 -33.81 -1.54 -8.75
CA LEU A 131 -32.78 -2.06 -7.82
C LEU A 131 -32.99 -1.66 -6.36
N ALA A 132 -34.14 -1.07 -6.00
CA ALA A 132 -34.40 -0.56 -4.65
C ALA A 132 -34.32 -1.62 -3.51
N LYS A 133 -34.41 -2.91 -3.84
CA LYS A 133 -34.28 -4.04 -2.91
C LYS A 133 -33.02 -4.88 -3.11
N LEU A 134 -32.14 -4.48 -4.03
CA LEU A 134 -30.93 -5.23 -4.32
C LEU A 134 -29.99 -5.15 -3.11
N LEU A 135 -29.59 -6.31 -2.61
CA LEU A 135 -28.68 -6.51 -1.47
C LEU A 135 -27.28 -6.89 -1.93
N MET A 136 -27.16 -7.72 -2.98
CA MET A 136 -25.87 -8.26 -3.40
C MET A 136 -25.79 -8.50 -4.91
N ILE A 137 -24.60 -8.25 -5.46
CA ILE A 137 -24.23 -8.60 -6.83
C ILE A 137 -23.05 -9.57 -6.78
N GLY A 138 -23.21 -10.75 -7.39
CA GLY A 138 -22.19 -11.79 -7.46
C GLY A 138 -21.17 -11.60 -8.59
N GLY A 139 -21.47 -10.75 -9.58
CA GLY A 139 -20.54 -10.30 -10.62
C GLY A 139 -20.26 -8.79 -10.50
N ASP A 140 -20.08 -8.15 -11.66
CA ASP A 140 -19.73 -6.73 -11.74
C ASP A 140 -20.97 -5.83 -11.70
N LEU A 141 -20.79 -4.60 -11.25
CA LEU A 141 -21.76 -3.51 -11.37
C LEU A 141 -21.16 -2.42 -12.26
N SER A 142 -21.81 -2.08 -13.37
CA SER A 142 -21.47 -0.93 -14.21
C SER A 142 -22.61 0.10 -14.15
N VAL A 143 -22.28 1.34 -13.84
CA VAL A 143 -23.21 2.48 -13.82
C VAL A 143 -22.76 3.46 -14.89
N GLU A 144 -23.62 3.67 -15.90
CA GLU A 144 -23.32 4.37 -17.15
C GLU A 144 -24.30 5.53 -17.46
N GLY A 145 -25.26 5.84 -16.58
CA GLY A 145 -26.20 6.93 -16.83
C GLY A 145 -27.24 7.17 -15.74
N GLY A 146 -27.97 8.29 -15.85
CA GLY A 146 -28.95 8.76 -14.88
C GLY A 146 -28.46 9.97 -14.07
N VAL A 147 -29.38 10.87 -13.70
CA VAL A 147 -29.07 12.04 -12.86
C VAL A 147 -28.86 11.64 -11.40
N THR A 148 -29.67 10.71 -10.88
CA THR A 148 -29.54 10.24 -9.49
C THR A 148 -29.58 8.73 -9.45
N VAL A 149 -28.40 8.12 -9.28
CA VAL A 149 -28.24 6.68 -9.13
C VAL A 149 -28.10 6.36 -7.65
N SER A 150 -29.13 5.79 -7.04
CA SER A 150 -29.07 5.34 -5.65
C SER A 150 -29.51 3.88 -5.55
N ILE A 151 -28.62 3.04 -5.00
CA ILE A 151 -28.90 1.63 -4.71
C ILE A 151 -28.73 1.43 -3.19
N PRO A 152 -29.73 1.84 -2.39
CA PRO A 152 -29.55 2.14 -0.97
C PRO A 152 -29.38 0.92 -0.06
N LEU A 153 -29.71 -0.28 -0.57
CA LEU A 153 -29.62 -1.53 0.18
C LEU A 153 -28.49 -2.45 -0.29
N LEU A 154 -27.74 -2.07 -1.32
CA LEU A 154 -26.63 -2.88 -1.83
C LEU A 154 -25.53 -2.91 -0.77
N GLU A 155 -25.17 -4.11 -0.32
CA GLU A 155 -24.16 -4.35 0.71
C GLU A 155 -22.85 -4.88 0.12
N THR A 156 -22.88 -5.58 -1.02
CA THR A 156 -21.68 -6.19 -1.61
C THR A 156 -21.76 -6.29 -3.12
N VAL A 157 -20.65 -5.95 -3.77
CA VAL A 157 -20.36 -6.30 -5.17
C VAL A 157 -19.17 -7.26 -5.14
N ALA A 158 -19.36 -8.51 -5.58
CA ALA A 158 -18.31 -9.52 -5.50
C ALA A 158 -17.26 -9.40 -6.63
N GLY A 159 -17.63 -8.80 -7.76
CA GLY A 159 -16.71 -8.44 -8.84
C GLY A 159 -16.33 -6.96 -8.80
N ASP A 160 -16.19 -6.38 -9.99
CA ASP A 160 -15.79 -4.97 -10.14
C ASP A 160 -16.99 -4.03 -10.06
N LEU A 161 -16.76 -2.82 -9.55
CA LEU A 161 -17.70 -1.71 -9.55
C LEU A 161 -17.17 -0.58 -10.42
N PHE A 162 -17.86 -0.26 -11.50
CA PHE A 162 -17.52 0.84 -12.39
C PHE A 162 -18.61 1.90 -12.42
N VAL A 163 -18.22 3.16 -12.23
CA VAL A 163 -19.06 4.33 -12.45
C VAL A 163 -18.42 5.17 -13.55
N THR A 164 -18.98 5.08 -14.75
CA THR A 164 -18.39 5.64 -15.96
C THR A 164 -19.41 6.34 -16.83
N GLU A 165 -18.98 7.21 -17.74
CA GLU A 165 -19.86 7.84 -18.74
C GLU A 165 -21.09 8.58 -18.15
N MET A 166 -21.01 9.06 -16.91
CA MET A 166 -22.08 9.84 -16.27
C MET A 166 -22.18 11.23 -16.91
N SER A 167 -22.98 11.33 -17.97
CA SER A 167 -23.13 12.54 -18.80
C SER A 167 -24.31 13.44 -18.42
N ASP A 168 -25.22 12.95 -17.57
CA ASP A 168 -26.41 13.71 -17.16
C ASP A 168 -26.02 14.83 -16.17
N GLU A 169 -26.53 16.04 -16.40
CA GLU A 169 -26.13 17.24 -15.64
C GLU A 169 -26.38 17.08 -14.12
N ASN A 170 -25.34 17.31 -13.31
CA ASN A 170 -25.35 17.10 -11.85
C ASN A 170 -25.61 15.64 -11.43
N ALA A 171 -25.09 14.69 -12.20
CA ALA A 171 -25.17 13.28 -11.84
C ALA A 171 -24.60 13.02 -10.45
N ALA A 172 -25.33 12.25 -9.64
CA ALA A 172 -24.90 11.85 -8.29
C ALA A 172 -25.15 10.35 -8.09
N VAL A 173 -24.15 9.66 -7.53
CA VAL A 173 -24.18 8.22 -7.32
C VAL A 173 -24.01 7.90 -5.83
N SER A 174 -24.87 7.05 -5.28
CA SER A 174 -24.85 6.69 -3.86
C SER A 174 -25.13 5.21 -3.59
N PHE A 175 -24.25 4.60 -2.78
CA PHE A 175 -24.33 3.24 -2.27
C PHE A 175 -24.29 3.23 -0.74
N ALA A 176 -25.37 3.73 -0.12
CA ALA A 176 -25.41 4.02 1.33
C ALA A 176 -25.07 2.85 2.27
N LYS A 177 -25.21 1.59 1.82
CA LYS A 177 -24.93 0.38 2.62
C LYS A 177 -23.81 -0.49 2.06
N LEU A 178 -23.18 -0.09 0.96
CA LEU A 178 -22.16 -0.91 0.32
C LEU A 178 -20.99 -1.04 1.27
N ALA A 179 -20.70 -2.28 1.69
CA ALA A 179 -19.65 -2.58 2.65
C ALA A 179 -18.37 -3.08 1.98
N SER A 180 -18.48 -3.73 0.82
CA SER A 180 -17.31 -4.24 0.12
C SER A 180 -17.47 -4.33 -1.41
N VAL A 181 -16.35 -4.13 -2.10
CA VAL A 181 -16.15 -4.43 -3.52
C VAL A 181 -15.04 -5.49 -3.59
N GLY A 182 -15.35 -6.63 -4.21
CA GLY A 182 -14.45 -7.79 -4.27
C GLY A 182 -13.38 -7.71 -5.36
N GLY A 183 -13.57 -6.82 -6.34
CA GLY A 183 -12.58 -6.48 -7.36
C GLY A 183 -12.21 -5.01 -7.32
N GLU A 184 -12.15 -4.40 -8.50
CA GLU A 184 -11.82 -3.00 -8.70
C GLU A 184 -13.01 -2.08 -8.41
N PHE A 185 -12.77 -0.91 -7.80
CA PHE A 185 -13.73 0.19 -7.82
C PHE A 185 -13.20 1.33 -8.70
N GLY A 186 -13.63 1.36 -9.96
CA GLY A 186 -13.24 2.39 -10.92
C GLY A 186 -14.30 3.47 -11.10
N ILE A 187 -13.92 4.73 -10.94
CA ILE A 187 -14.78 5.91 -11.14
C ILE A 187 -14.10 6.81 -12.16
N GLY A 188 -14.56 6.81 -13.40
CA GLY A 188 -13.92 7.67 -14.37
C GLY A 188 -14.61 7.84 -15.70
N TYR A 189 -14.06 8.73 -16.53
CA TYR A 189 -14.68 9.17 -17.77
C TYR A 189 -16.08 9.78 -17.53
N ASN A 190 -16.21 10.58 -16.48
CA ASN A 190 -17.47 11.19 -16.06
C ASN A 190 -17.44 12.72 -16.24
N GLU A 191 -18.15 13.21 -17.26
CA GLU A 191 -18.19 14.65 -17.54
C GLU A 191 -19.04 15.43 -16.52
N SER A 192 -20.11 14.82 -15.98
CA SER A 192 -21.13 15.52 -15.16
C SER A 192 -21.36 14.93 -13.77
N LEU A 193 -20.59 13.92 -13.36
CA LEU A 193 -20.66 13.35 -12.01
C LEU A 193 -20.15 14.38 -10.99
N VAL A 194 -21.03 14.83 -10.10
CA VAL A 194 -20.69 15.81 -9.05
C VAL A 194 -20.42 15.16 -7.70
N SER A 195 -20.97 13.97 -7.45
CA SER A 195 -20.73 13.26 -6.19
C SER A 195 -20.80 11.75 -6.31
N ILE A 196 -19.94 11.09 -5.53
CA ILE A 196 -19.92 9.65 -5.29
C ILE A 196 -19.87 9.41 -3.78
N SER A 197 -20.79 8.60 -3.26
CA SER A 197 -20.90 8.36 -1.81
C SER A 197 -21.17 6.90 -1.48
N ALA A 198 -20.28 6.30 -0.69
CA ALA A 198 -20.41 4.97 -0.10
C ALA A 198 -19.88 5.00 1.35
N PRO A 199 -20.58 5.66 2.29
CA PRO A 199 -20.11 5.93 3.65
C PRO A 199 -20.05 4.68 4.54
N ALA A 200 -20.51 3.53 4.05
CA ALA A 200 -20.42 2.24 4.74
C ALA A 200 -19.35 1.32 4.12
N LEU A 201 -18.65 1.78 3.07
CA LEU A 201 -17.66 0.99 2.35
C LEU A 201 -16.44 0.81 3.23
N VAL A 202 -16.09 -0.44 3.52
CA VAL A 202 -14.95 -0.79 4.39
C VAL A 202 -13.78 -1.33 3.57
N LEU A 203 -14.06 -2.04 2.48
CA LEU A 203 -13.04 -2.77 1.72
C LEU A 203 -13.25 -2.64 0.21
N VAL A 204 -12.19 -2.28 -0.51
CA VAL A 204 -12.03 -2.55 -1.94
C VAL A 204 -10.86 -3.52 -2.08
N TYR A 205 -11.13 -4.77 -2.48
CA TYR A 205 -10.11 -5.81 -2.39
C TYR A 205 -8.95 -5.61 -3.37
N ASP A 206 -9.25 -5.15 -4.58
CA ASP A 206 -8.23 -4.82 -5.60
C ASP A 206 -7.89 -3.33 -5.52
N GLY A 207 -8.09 -2.52 -6.57
CA GLY A 207 -7.78 -1.09 -6.53
C GLY A 207 -9.00 -0.16 -6.48
N LEU A 208 -8.81 1.01 -5.87
CA LEU A 208 -9.70 2.17 -6.02
C LEU A 208 -9.08 3.14 -7.04
N TYR A 209 -9.73 3.31 -8.18
CA TYR A 209 -9.26 4.14 -9.28
C TYR A 209 -10.22 5.29 -9.56
N MET A 210 -9.69 6.52 -9.61
CA MET A 210 -10.44 7.71 -10.00
C MET A 210 -9.68 8.51 -11.06
N MET A 211 -10.30 8.77 -12.21
CA MET A 211 -9.70 9.59 -13.27
C MET A 211 -10.76 10.16 -14.21
N ASP A 212 -10.47 11.27 -14.88
CA ASP A 212 -11.38 11.92 -15.83
C ASP A 212 -12.78 12.22 -15.24
N ASN A 213 -12.85 12.79 -14.03
CA ASN A 213 -14.09 13.21 -13.34
C ASN A 213 -14.20 14.74 -13.22
N TYR A 214 -14.30 15.44 -14.35
CA TYR A 214 -14.10 16.90 -14.43
C TYR A 214 -15.11 17.77 -13.65
N SER A 215 -16.25 17.22 -13.23
CA SER A 215 -17.28 17.93 -12.45
C SER A 215 -17.35 17.50 -10.98
N MET A 216 -16.49 16.59 -10.54
CA MET A 216 -16.53 16.03 -9.19
C MET A 216 -16.35 17.11 -8.12
N GLN A 217 -17.18 17.04 -7.09
CA GLN A 217 -17.13 17.97 -5.96
C GLN A 217 -17.08 17.24 -4.61
N ASP A 218 -17.76 16.10 -4.48
CA ASP A 218 -17.88 15.40 -3.21
C ASP A 218 -17.58 13.90 -3.34
N VAL A 219 -16.61 13.45 -2.57
CA VAL A 219 -16.22 12.04 -2.45
C VAL A 219 -16.33 11.63 -0.99
N ASP A 220 -17.20 10.65 -0.70
CA ASP A 220 -17.46 10.16 0.65
C ASP A 220 -17.28 8.64 0.73
N PHE A 221 -16.11 8.24 1.21
CA PHE A 221 -15.73 6.88 1.61
C PHE A 221 -15.29 6.87 3.07
N SER A 222 -16.04 7.56 3.93
CA SER A 222 -15.73 7.84 5.34
C SER A 222 -15.63 6.62 6.28
N ALA A 223 -15.87 5.41 5.79
CA ALA A 223 -15.66 4.16 6.53
C ALA A 223 -14.61 3.24 5.89
N LEU A 224 -13.95 3.70 4.81
CA LEU A 224 -13.00 2.88 4.05
C LEU A 224 -11.77 2.62 4.90
N ASP A 225 -11.51 1.34 5.15
CA ASP A 225 -10.46 0.87 6.04
C ASP A 225 -9.27 0.36 5.23
N LEU A 226 -9.54 -0.41 4.15
CA LEU A 226 -8.51 -1.05 3.35
C LEU A 226 -8.81 -1.01 1.85
N VAL A 227 -7.79 -0.69 1.06
CA VAL A 227 -7.75 -0.95 -0.38
C VAL A 227 -6.48 -1.71 -0.76
N GLY A 228 -6.52 -2.47 -1.86
CA GLY A 228 -5.32 -3.10 -2.42
C GLY A 228 -4.37 -2.06 -3.01
N GLU A 229 -4.83 -1.31 -4.01
CA GLU A 229 -4.10 -0.21 -4.66
C GLU A 229 -4.96 1.07 -4.64
N MET A 230 -4.32 2.25 -4.67
CA MET A 230 -5.04 3.52 -4.74
C MET A 230 -4.44 4.43 -5.82
N GLU A 231 -5.24 4.78 -6.82
CA GLU A 231 -4.88 5.75 -7.85
C GLU A 231 -6.02 6.76 -8.02
N ILE A 232 -5.84 7.96 -7.49
CA ILE A 232 -6.85 9.02 -7.50
C ILE A 232 -6.27 10.23 -8.23
N ASN A 233 -6.81 10.52 -9.40
CA ASN A 233 -6.63 11.78 -10.09
C ASN A 233 -7.89 12.64 -9.92
N GLY A 234 -7.74 13.81 -9.30
CA GLY A 234 -8.82 14.76 -9.10
C GLY A 234 -9.17 15.59 -10.34
N ASP A 235 -8.35 15.50 -11.40
CA ASP A 235 -8.49 16.22 -12.67
C ASP A 235 -8.63 17.75 -12.50
N TRP A 236 -8.09 18.28 -11.40
CA TRP A 236 -8.25 19.65 -10.93
C TRP A 236 -9.71 20.10 -10.83
N ALA A 237 -10.64 19.16 -10.63
CA ALA A 237 -12.01 19.47 -10.29
C ALA A 237 -12.05 20.13 -8.89
N GLY A 238 -12.91 21.13 -8.71
CA GLY A 238 -12.99 21.89 -7.46
C GLY A 238 -13.70 21.13 -6.35
N TRP A 239 -12.98 20.25 -5.65
CA TRP A 239 -13.52 19.40 -4.61
C TRP A 239 -13.89 20.21 -3.35
N ASN A 240 -15.12 20.01 -2.89
CA ASN A 240 -15.65 20.54 -1.64
C ASN A 240 -15.38 19.57 -0.47
N SER A 241 -15.44 18.27 -0.73
CA SER A 241 -15.16 17.23 0.26
C SER A 241 -14.45 16.03 -0.36
N PHE A 242 -13.48 15.51 0.39
CA PHE A 242 -12.75 14.30 0.07
C PHE A 242 -12.47 13.56 1.36
N ASP A 243 -13.21 12.49 1.60
CA ASP A 243 -13.07 11.67 2.80
C ASP A 243 -12.83 10.21 2.39
N ILE A 244 -11.62 9.73 2.70
CA ILE A 244 -11.20 8.34 2.57
C ILE A 244 -10.81 7.76 3.94
N SER A 245 -11.28 8.33 5.05
CA SER A 245 -11.11 7.78 6.41
C SER A 245 -9.68 7.43 6.87
N ALA A 246 -8.64 8.06 6.28
CA ALA A 246 -7.26 7.60 6.48
C ALA A 246 -7.09 6.10 6.18
N THR A 247 -7.62 5.67 5.03
CA THR A 247 -7.58 4.29 4.51
C THR A 247 -6.15 3.74 4.48
N ASP A 248 -5.98 2.49 4.92
CA ASP A 248 -4.76 1.71 4.68
C ASP A 248 -4.72 1.22 3.22
N VAL A 249 -3.55 1.26 2.61
CA VAL A 249 -3.33 0.83 1.22
C VAL A 249 -2.32 -0.32 1.22
N ALA A 250 -2.71 -1.49 0.75
CA ALA A 250 -1.84 -2.67 0.79
C ALA A 250 -0.62 -2.55 -0.15
N GLY A 251 -0.80 -1.89 -1.29
CA GLY A 251 0.20 -1.61 -2.31
C GLY A 251 0.55 -0.12 -2.39
N ASP A 252 0.61 0.40 -3.61
CA ASP A 252 0.97 1.77 -3.93
C ASP A 252 -0.24 2.72 -3.78
N ALA A 253 0.05 3.96 -3.38
CA ALA A 253 -0.92 5.05 -3.31
C ALA A 253 -0.43 6.25 -4.12
N SER A 254 -1.17 6.62 -5.17
CA SER A 254 -0.96 7.84 -5.95
C SER A 254 -2.22 8.71 -5.88
N ILE A 255 -2.11 9.90 -5.28
CA ILE A 255 -3.17 10.90 -5.23
C ILE A 255 -2.64 12.16 -5.89
N ILE A 256 -3.20 12.49 -7.05
CA ILE A 256 -2.72 13.57 -7.92
C ILE A 256 -3.85 14.51 -8.34
N GLY A 257 -3.50 15.72 -8.73
CA GLY A 257 -4.42 16.63 -9.43
C GLY A 257 -5.63 17.08 -8.60
N ILE A 258 -5.55 17.09 -7.27
CA ILE A 258 -6.65 17.55 -6.41
C ILE A 258 -6.69 19.09 -6.38
N ALA A 259 -7.83 19.68 -6.72
CA ALA A 259 -8.09 21.10 -6.51
C ALA A 259 -9.23 21.29 -5.49
N GLY A 260 -9.13 22.30 -4.62
CA GLY A 260 -10.14 22.60 -3.62
C GLY A 260 -9.62 22.59 -2.19
N SER A 261 -10.40 23.16 -1.26
CA SER A 261 -10.03 23.30 0.15
C SER A 261 -10.35 22.04 0.94
N VAL A 262 -9.71 20.93 0.56
CA VAL A 262 -9.80 19.63 1.23
C VAL A 262 -8.52 19.28 1.97
N THR A 263 -8.58 18.22 2.77
CA THR A 263 -7.42 17.61 3.42
C THR A 263 -7.22 16.21 2.85
N VAL A 264 -5.97 15.77 2.69
CA VAL A 264 -5.67 14.41 2.26
C VAL A 264 -5.06 13.64 3.42
N ASN A 265 -5.74 12.59 3.86
CA ASN A 265 -5.31 11.75 4.97
C ASN A 265 -5.26 10.29 4.52
N LEU A 266 -4.11 9.66 4.67
CA LEU A 266 -3.88 8.24 4.40
C LEU A 266 -3.49 7.53 5.68
N GLY A 267 -3.87 6.26 5.79
CA GLY A 267 -3.40 5.36 6.82
C GLY A 267 -1.97 4.89 6.49
N VAL A 268 -1.73 3.60 6.64
CA VAL A 268 -0.47 2.97 6.27
C VAL A 268 -0.51 2.52 4.82
N VAL A 269 0.46 2.99 4.03
CA VAL A 269 0.67 2.53 2.65
C VAL A 269 1.79 1.49 2.60
N GLY A 270 1.52 0.35 1.96
CA GLY A 270 2.43 -0.79 1.88
C GLY A 270 3.51 -0.67 0.79
N GLY A 271 3.33 0.26 -0.16
CA GLY A 271 4.17 0.47 -1.33
C GLY A 271 4.66 1.92 -1.48
N ASN A 272 4.74 2.36 -2.73
CA ASN A 272 5.09 3.73 -3.11
C ASN A 272 3.99 4.71 -2.69
N ILE A 273 4.40 5.93 -2.34
CA ILE A 273 3.50 7.02 -1.99
C ILE A 273 3.79 8.19 -2.92
N GLU A 274 2.81 8.59 -3.71
CA GLU A 274 2.86 9.79 -4.54
C GLU A 274 1.70 10.72 -4.20
N ILE A 275 2.04 11.92 -3.74
CA ILE A 275 1.10 13.01 -3.49
C ILE A 275 1.54 14.17 -4.37
N ALA A 276 0.75 14.49 -5.39
CA ALA A 276 1.18 15.45 -6.40
C ALA A 276 0.11 16.41 -6.95
N GLU A 277 0.56 17.54 -7.45
CA GLU A 277 -0.22 18.45 -8.31
C GLU A 277 -1.48 19.03 -7.62
N PHE A 278 -1.37 19.40 -6.35
CA PHE A 278 -2.49 19.95 -5.58
C PHE A 278 -2.63 21.47 -5.70
N GLU A 279 -3.87 21.96 -5.69
CA GLU A 279 -4.23 23.38 -5.61
C GLU A 279 -5.29 23.61 -4.53
N GLY A 280 -4.95 24.35 -3.47
CA GLY A 280 -5.87 24.66 -2.37
C GLY A 280 -5.93 23.63 -1.24
N VAL A 281 -5.26 22.48 -1.37
CA VAL A 281 -5.11 21.47 -0.29
C VAL A 281 -4.12 21.99 0.74
N THR A 282 -4.57 22.14 1.99
CA THR A 282 -3.77 22.78 3.05
C THR A 282 -3.05 21.80 3.96
N SER A 283 -3.47 20.53 4.01
CA SER A 283 -2.83 19.51 4.83
C SER A 283 -2.79 18.14 4.17
N VAL A 284 -1.64 17.48 4.29
CA VAL A 284 -1.44 16.07 3.98
C VAL A 284 -1.00 15.33 5.24
N SER A 285 -1.66 14.22 5.57
CA SER A 285 -1.24 13.33 6.65
C SER A 285 -1.17 11.87 6.20
N ILE A 286 -0.16 11.16 6.68
CA ILE A 286 0.13 9.75 6.36
C ILE A 286 0.60 9.06 7.64
N GLU A 287 0.11 7.86 7.92
CA GLU A 287 0.39 7.16 9.19
C GLU A 287 1.60 6.19 9.15
N ASN A 288 2.39 6.22 8.07
CA ASN A 288 3.56 5.36 7.89
C ASN A 288 4.72 5.65 8.87
N GLU A 289 5.08 4.66 9.69
CA GLU A 289 6.37 4.64 10.41
C GLU A 289 7.55 4.23 9.50
N VAL A 290 7.26 3.45 8.47
CA VAL A 290 8.21 2.99 7.44
C VAL A 290 7.50 3.05 6.09
N VAL A 291 8.16 3.64 5.09
CA VAL A 291 7.70 3.58 3.69
C VAL A 291 8.49 2.50 2.97
N VAL A 292 7.81 1.62 2.24
CA VAL A 292 8.43 0.56 1.44
C VAL A 292 8.26 0.91 -0.03
N GLY A 293 9.21 1.65 -0.58
CA GLY A 293 9.10 2.25 -1.90
C GLY A 293 9.49 3.71 -1.86
N ASP A 294 9.06 4.45 -2.87
CA ASP A 294 9.36 5.87 -3.02
C ASP A 294 8.33 6.73 -2.28
N LEU A 295 8.80 7.86 -1.73
CA LEU A 295 7.97 8.92 -1.17
C LEU A 295 8.12 10.17 -2.04
N ILE A 296 7.06 10.50 -2.78
CA ILE A 296 7.02 11.60 -3.74
C ILE A 296 6.00 12.62 -3.28
N LEU A 297 6.47 13.84 -3.02
CA LEU A 297 5.68 15.03 -2.70
C LEU A 297 6.00 16.07 -3.78
N ASN A 298 5.08 16.32 -4.71
CA ASN A 298 5.38 17.12 -5.89
C ASN A 298 4.30 18.15 -6.23
N GLY A 299 4.64 19.44 -6.33
CA GLY A 299 3.72 20.44 -6.85
C GLY A 299 2.52 20.70 -5.93
N LEU A 300 2.74 20.70 -4.60
CA LEU A 300 1.66 20.97 -3.64
C LEU A 300 1.56 22.47 -3.39
N ARG A 301 0.48 23.09 -3.92
CA ARG A 301 0.19 24.52 -3.74
C ARG A 301 -0.76 24.75 -2.57
N ASP A 302 -0.51 25.83 -1.85
CA ASP A 302 -1.22 26.24 -0.64
C ASP A 302 -1.06 25.27 0.54
N ILE A 303 -0.07 24.38 0.47
CA ILE A 303 0.21 23.41 1.53
C ILE A 303 0.75 24.12 2.77
N GLU A 304 0.11 23.90 3.92
CA GLU A 304 0.54 24.45 5.20
C GLU A 304 1.20 23.39 6.08
N THR A 305 0.75 22.13 6.00
CA THR A 305 1.25 21.05 6.84
C THR A 305 1.40 19.75 6.06
N ILE A 306 2.51 19.05 6.30
CA ILE A 306 2.72 17.67 5.86
C ILE A 306 3.17 16.88 7.08
N SER A 307 2.44 15.82 7.40
CA SER A 307 2.76 14.93 8.52
C SER A 307 2.88 13.50 8.02
N ILE A 308 4.02 12.87 8.29
CA ILE A 308 4.22 11.43 8.08
C ILE A 308 4.60 10.85 9.44
N ALA A 309 3.63 10.23 10.11
CA ALA A 309 3.67 9.99 11.55
C ALA A 309 4.79 9.01 11.93
N ASN A 310 5.74 9.46 12.76
CA ASN A 310 6.85 8.65 13.26
C ASN A 310 7.68 7.98 12.15
N LEU A 311 7.79 8.59 10.97
CA LEU A 311 8.60 8.03 9.90
C LEU A 311 10.07 7.88 10.33
N THR A 312 10.53 6.63 10.37
CA THR A 312 11.90 6.28 10.80
C THR A 312 12.79 5.79 9.66
N GLU A 313 12.19 5.27 8.59
CA GLU A 313 12.91 4.62 7.50
C GLU A 313 12.17 4.69 6.16
N ILE A 314 12.91 4.92 5.07
CA ILE A 314 12.47 4.67 3.69
C ILE A 314 13.22 3.45 3.15
N LYS A 315 12.50 2.39 2.78
CA LYS A 315 13.06 1.14 2.28
C LYS A 315 12.97 1.06 0.76
N ALA A 316 13.98 0.44 0.15
CA ALA A 316 13.99 0.19 -1.27
C ALA A 316 13.06 -0.95 -1.67
N VAL A 317 12.31 -0.74 -2.75
CA VAL A 317 11.72 -1.80 -3.57
C VAL A 317 12.59 -1.97 -4.81
N GLY A 318 13.19 -3.15 -4.99
CA GLY A 318 14.12 -3.39 -6.09
C GLY A 318 15.48 -2.67 -5.91
N TRP A 319 16.16 -2.40 -7.03
CA TRP A 319 17.54 -1.88 -7.04
C TRP A 319 17.63 -0.34 -7.02
N SER A 320 16.55 0.36 -7.33
CA SER A 320 16.50 1.82 -7.51
C SER A 320 15.33 2.49 -6.79
N GLY A 321 14.66 1.77 -5.88
CA GLY A 321 13.56 2.33 -5.08
C GLY A 321 14.04 2.83 -3.73
N GLY A 322 13.11 3.36 -2.93
CA GLY A 322 13.41 3.92 -1.62
C GLY A 322 13.79 5.40 -1.67
N ASN A 323 13.35 6.10 -2.71
CA ASN A 323 13.69 7.50 -2.96
C ASN A 323 12.77 8.45 -2.18
N ILE A 324 13.30 9.60 -1.77
CA ILE A 324 12.51 10.75 -1.33
C ILE A 324 12.60 11.83 -2.40
N ARG A 325 11.45 12.30 -2.89
CA ARG A 325 11.37 13.42 -3.84
C ARG A 325 10.42 14.49 -3.31
N ILE A 326 10.96 15.66 -2.98
CA ILE A 326 10.23 16.82 -2.47
C ILE A 326 10.41 17.96 -3.46
N GLN A 327 9.37 18.22 -4.26
CA GLN A 327 9.45 19.17 -5.34
C GLN A 327 8.26 20.12 -5.36
N GLY A 328 8.53 21.39 -5.68
CA GLY A 328 7.45 22.36 -5.91
C GLY A 328 6.46 22.46 -4.75
N LEU A 329 6.93 22.51 -3.50
CA LEU A 329 6.09 22.85 -2.37
C LEU A 329 5.95 24.39 -2.29
N TYR A 330 4.71 24.86 -2.45
CA TYR A 330 4.35 26.27 -2.48
C TYR A 330 3.36 26.56 -1.33
N PRO A 331 3.78 27.18 -0.22
CA PRO A 331 2.86 27.58 0.83
C PRO A 331 1.90 28.68 0.35
N PRO A 332 0.79 28.93 1.08
CA PRO A 332 -0.17 29.95 0.69
C PRO A 332 0.48 31.32 0.50
N SER A 333 0.09 32.04 -0.56
CA SER A 333 0.51 33.44 -0.75
C SER A 333 -0.26 34.39 0.18
N GLU A 334 0.40 35.41 0.73
CA GLU A 334 -0.30 36.53 1.35
C GLU A 334 -1.00 37.33 0.24
N GLY A 335 -2.27 37.01 -0.04
CA GLY A 335 -3.03 37.79 -1.02
C GLY A 335 -4.21 37.11 -1.71
N GLY A 336 -4.48 35.82 -1.48
CA GLY A 336 -5.71 35.15 -1.93
C GLY A 336 -6.00 35.33 -3.42
N GLY A 337 -5.40 34.49 -4.25
CA GLY A 337 -5.76 34.42 -5.66
C GLY A 337 -4.94 33.39 -6.42
N GLY A 338 -5.57 32.27 -6.77
CA GLY A 338 -5.09 31.32 -7.77
C GLY A 338 -4.68 32.07 -9.03
N GLY A 339 -3.40 32.03 -9.33
CA GLY A 339 -2.83 32.80 -10.42
C GLY A 339 -1.37 32.45 -10.58
N ILE A 340 -1.03 32.00 -11.78
CA ILE A 340 0.33 31.78 -12.28
C ILE A 340 1.00 33.15 -12.41
N GLY A 341 1.37 33.74 -11.27
CA GLY A 341 1.94 35.07 -11.15
C GLY A 341 3.44 34.96 -10.91
N ILE A 342 4.21 34.95 -12.01
CA ILE A 342 5.57 35.50 -12.03
C ILE A 342 5.50 36.99 -11.68
N GLY A 343 5.32 37.31 -10.41
CA GLY A 343 5.16 38.67 -9.94
C GLY A 343 4.79 38.70 -8.46
N SER A 344 5.81 38.80 -7.60
CA SER A 344 5.85 39.56 -6.33
C SER A 344 4.62 39.56 -5.39
N ALA A 345 3.75 38.54 -5.42
CA ALA A 345 2.92 38.21 -4.27
C ALA A 345 3.83 37.61 -3.20
N SER A 346 3.85 38.21 -2.01
CA SER A 346 4.66 37.70 -0.89
C SER A 346 4.11 36.33 -0.51
N LEU A 347 4.82 35.27 -0.86
CA LEU A 347 4.55 33.94 -0.33
C LEU A 347 4.67 34.03 1.20
N LYS A 348 3.77 33.37 1.95
CA LYS A 348 3.98 33.22 3.39
C LYS A 348 5.34 32.54 3.55
N ALA A 349 6.30 33.26 4.12
CA ALA A 349 7.62 32.70 4.38
C ALA A 349 7.44 31.47 5.28
N THR A 350 7.58 30.27 4.72
CA THR A 350 7.54 29.05 5.50
C THR A 350 8.96 28.60 5.78
N ALA A 351 9.26 28.46 7.07
CA ALA A 351 10.39 27.66 7.47
C ALA A 351 10.09 26.21 7.07
N SER A 352 11.08 25.49 6.55
CA SER A 352 10.92 24.06 6.24
C SER A 352 10.49 23.24 7.44
N SER A 353 10.76 23.67 8.68
CA SER A 353 10.33 22.96 9.90
C SER A 353 8.83 22.66 9.92
N ASP A 354 8.03 23.49 9.25
CA ASP A 354 6.58 23.37 9.21
C ASP A 354 6.11 22.29 8.20
N LEU A 355 6.90 22.02 7.15
CA LEU A 355 6.56 21.10 6.05
C LEU A 355 7.43 19.84 6.00
N LEU A 356 8.63 19.88 6.57
CA LEU A 356 9.61 18.79 6.62
C LEU A 356 9.86 18.29 8.05
N GLY A 357 9.02 18.69 9.01
CA GLY A 357 9.16 18.27 10.40
C GLY A 357 9.09 16.74 10.61
N TRP A 358 8.46 16.01 9.69
CA TRP A 358 8.44 14.55 9.66
C TRP A 358 9.84 13.92 9.45
N THR A 359 10.80 14.65 8.89
CA THR A 359 12.18 14.16 8.71
C THR A 359 12.96 14.04 10.02
N ASN A 360 12.45 14.60 11.13
CA ASN A 360 13.16 14.63 12.41
C ASN A 360 13.29 13.26 13.08
N ASN A 361 12.49 12.27 12.71
CA ASN A 361 12.62 10.89 13.22
C ASN A 361 13.31 9.95 12.23
N LEU A 362 13.57 10.43 11.01
CA LEU A 362 14.09 9.63 9.92
C LEU A 362 15.58 9.34 10.15
N THR A 363 15.95 8.06 10.11
CA THR A 363 17.32 7.59 10.37
C THR A 363 17.98 6.94 9.16
N SER A 364 17.19 6.39 8.23
CA SER A 364 17.69 5.67 7.06
C SER A 364 16.84 5.90 5.83
N ILE A 365 17.51 6.15 4.69
CA ILE A 365 16.91 6.29 3.37
C ILE A 365 17.64 5.35 2.42
N ALA A 366 16.93 4.39 1.83
CA ALA A 366 17.56 3.39 0.97
C ALA A 366 17.97 3.93 -0.41
N GLY A 367 17.24 4.90 -0.95
CA GLY A 367 17.45 5.46 -2.28
C GLY A 367 18.00 6.90 -2.27
N ASP A 368 17.65 7.64 -3.32
CA ASP A 368 18.05 9.03 -3.54
C ASP A 368 17.21 10.01 -2.71
N VAL A 369 17.78 11.17 -2.38
CA VAL A 369 17.06 12.31 -1.81
C VAL A 369 17.10 13.46 -2.80
N THR A 370 15.93 13.89 -3.27
CA THR A 370 15.78 15.06 -4.14
C THR A 370 14.91 16.12 -3.47
N VAL A 371 15.45 17.34 -3.29
CA VAL A 371 14.71 18.49 -2.76
C VAL A 371 14.87 19.69 -3.69
N SER A 372 13.84 20.01 -4.49
CA SER A 372 14.01 21.03 -5.53
C SER A 372 12.79 21.87 -5.88
N GLY A 373 13.02 23.11 -6.30
CA GLY A 373 11.95 23.99 -6.79
C GLY A 373 10.95 24.42 -5.71
N ASN A 374 11.29 24.24 -4.43
CA ASN A 374 10.45 24.63 -3.30
C ASN A 374 10.62 26.13 -2.98
N GLN A 375 9.65 26.69 -2.25
CA GLN A 375 9.67 28.10 -1.82
C GLN A 375 10.15 28.28 -0.37
N PHE A 376 10.87 27.30 0.19
CA PHE A 376 11.41 27.38 1.55
C PHE A 376 12.37 28.55 1.71
N THR A 377 12.32 29.22 2.86
CA THR A 377 13.33 30.23 3.25
C THR A 377 14.49 29.63 4.03
N ALA A 378 14.27 28.49 4.68
CA ALA A 378 15.28 27.75 5.40
C ALA A 378 15.02 26.24 5.27
N ILE A 379 16.06 25.43 5.18
CA ILE A 379 16.00 23.96 5.30
C ILE A 379 16.70 23.54 6.59
N ASP A 380 15.96 22.98 7.54
CA ASP A 380 16.48 22.33 8.76
C ASP A 380 15.80 20.97 8.85
N ALA A 381 16.41 19.98 8.20
CA ALA A 381 15.78 18.69 7.91
C ALA A 381 16.83 17.59 7.72
N PHE A 382 16.40 16.32 7.86
CA PHE A 382 17.25 15.13 7.67
C PHE A 382 18.44 15.01 8.63
N ASN A 383 18.49 15.80 9.70
CA ASN A 383 19.67 15.89 10.57
C ASN A 383 19.95 14.61 11.38
N ASN A 384 18.96 13.74 11.55
CA ASN A 384 19.09 12.44 12.21
C ASN A 384 19.33 11.27 11.24
N VAL A 385 19.42 11.53 9.93
CA VAL A 385 19.65 10.48 8.93
C VAL A 385 21.11 10.02 9.01
N GLU A 386 21.29 8.76 9.37
CA GLU A 386 22.59 8.10 9.52
C GLU A 386 23.08 7.48 8.20
N THR A 387 22.14 7.05 7.34
CA THR A 387 22.43 6.38 6.07
C THR A 387 21.53 6.85 4.93
N VAL A 388 22.16 7.16 3.78
CA VAL A 388 21.50 7.35 2.49
C VAL A 388 22.15 6.39 1.49
N GLY A 389 21.36 5.53 0.85
CA GLY A 389 21.87 4.54 -0.10
C GLY A 389 22.15 5.11 -1.50
N GLY A 390 21.46 6.19 -1.87
CA GLY A 390 21.59 6.87 -3.16
C GLY A 390 22.41 8.17 -3.11
N SER A 391 22.07 9.08 -4.01
CA SER A 391 22.61 10.44 -4.11
C SER A 391 21.69 11.46 -3.42
N ILE A 392 22.25 12.61 -3.09
CA ILE A 392 21.53 13.73 -2.49
C ILE A 392 21.61 14.91 -3.46
N ASP A 393 20.46 15.36 -3.96
CA ASP A 393 20.32 16.52 -4.84
C ASP A 393 19.37 17.55 -4.20
N ILE A 394 19.90 18.70 -3.83
CA ILE A 394 19.14 19.83 -3.29
C ILE A 394 19.40 21.02 -4.21
N ASN A 395 18.45 21.36 -5.09
CA ASN A 395 18.69 22.38 -6.11
C ASN A 395 17.46 23.25 -6.42
N GLY A 396 17.68 24.45 -6.97
CA GLY A 396 16.59 25.28 -7.48
C GLY A 396 15.57 25.77 -6.45
N ASN A 397 15.90 25.78 -5.15
CA ASN A 397 15.05 26.33 -4.09
C ASN A 397 15.31 27.84 -3.98
N GLY A 398 14.64 28.63 -4.83
CA GLY A 398 15.03 30.01 -5.15
C GLY A 398 15.00 31.03 -4.01
N ASN A 399 14.20 30.80 -2.97
CA ASN A 399 14.05 31.70 -1.81
C ASN A 399 14.89 31.24 -0.59
N LEU A 400 15.65 30.15 -0.74
CA LEU A 400 16.43 29.59 0.35
C LEU A 400 17.45 30.63 0.84
N SER A 401 17.53 30.80 2.16
CA SER A 401 18.45 31.71 2.82
C SER A 401 19.41 30.95 3.73
N SER A 402 18.96 29.88 4.37
CA SER A 402 19.80 29.07 5.26
C SER A 402 19.53 27.58 5.10
N MET A 403 20.55 26.75 5.30
CA MET A 403 20.42 25.29 5.30
C MET A 403 21.26 24.66 6.42
N LEU A 404 20.65 23.71 7.12
CA LEU A 404 21.24 22.79 8.10
C LEU A 404 20.74 21.37 7.80
N VAL A 405 21.59 20.50 7.26
CA VAL A 405 21.17 19.18 6.77
C VAL A 405 22.18 18.05 7.03
N PHE A 406 21.67 16.84 7.24
CA PHE A 406 22.46 15.59 7.29
C PHE A 406 23.59 15.58 8.34
N GLU A 407 23.33 16.13 9.53
CA GLU A 407 24.33 16.22 10.61
C GLU A 407 24.80 14.85 11.15
N ALA A 408 23.98 13.80 11.05
CA ALA A 408 24.31 12.44 11.50
C ALA A 408 24.88 11.53 10.39
N LEU A 409 24.86 11.95 9.13
CA LEU A 409 25.25 11.10 7.99
C LEU A 409 26.77 10.86 8.02
N THR A 410 27.20 9.59 8.12
CA THR A 410 28.62 9.24 8.28
C THR A 410 29.30 8.80 7.00
N SER A 411 28.54 8.26 6.05
CA SER A 411 29.05 7.85 4.74
C SER A 411 27.97 7.95 3.67
N LEU A 412 28.38 8.20 2.44
CA LEU A 412 27.49 8.27 1.28
C LEU A 412 28.15 7.61 0.08
N SER A 413 27.43 6.73 -0.62
CA SER A 413 27.96 6.09 -1.84
C SER A 413 27.66 6.86 -3.13
N GLY A 414 26.68 7.77 -3.11
CA GLY A 414 26.26 8.61 -4.22
C GLY A 414 26.84 10.03 -4.22
N ASP A 415 26.31 10.85 -5.13
CA ASP A 415 26.69 12.24 -5.29
C ASP A 415 26.04 13.14 -4.23
N ILE A 416 26.66 14.29 -3.96
CA ILE A 416 26.04 15.40 -3.24
C ILE A 416 26.04 16.61 -4.18
N ILE A 417 24.86 17.06 -4.57
CA ILE A 417 24.68 18.20 -5.45
C ILE A 417 23.83 19.24 -4.72
N ILE A 418 24.41 20.41 -4.46
CA ILE A 418 23.76 21.53 -3.80
C ILE A 418 23.90 22.76 -4.71
N ASP A 419 22.83 23.11 -5.41
CA ASP A 419 22.77 24.33 -6.24
C ASP A 419 21.57 25.19 -5.85
N ASN A 420 21.74 25.96 -4.77
CA ASN A 420 20.76 26.93 -4.29
C ASN A 420 21.42 28.29 -4.08
N LYS A 421 20.60 29.34 -4.12
CA LYS A 421 20.99 30.62 -3.53
C LYS A 421 20.83 30.49 -2.02
N MET A 422 21.81 30.93 -1.23
CA MET A 422 21.79 30.86 0.22
C MET A 422 22.82 31.80 0.87
N LYS A 423 22.45 32.31 2.05
CA LYS A 423 23.31 33.13 2.93
C LYS A 423 24.09 32.27 3.91
N SER A 424 23.54 31.14 4.36
CA SER A 424 24.28 30.20 5.19
C SER A 424 24.02 28.76 4.77
N PHE A 425 25.10 27.99 4.74
CA PHE A 425 25.07 26.55 4.64
C PHE A 425 25.82 25.96 5.83
N ASP A 426 25.24 24.94 6.43
CA ASP A 426 25.83 24.05 7.40
C ASP A 426 25.28 22.65 7.13
N GLY A 427 26.09 21.62 7.27
CA GLY A 427 25.64 20.28 6.93
C GLY A 427 26.73 19.27 6.72
N PHE A 428 26.35 18.00 6.76
CA PHE A 428 27.25 16.86 6.53
C PHE A 428 28.46 16.87 7.48
N ASN A 429 28.33 17.43 8.69
CA ASN A 429 29.46 17.60 9.60
C ASN A 429 30.05 16.28 10.09
N SER A 430 29.25 15.20 10.13
CA SER A 430 29.69 13.84 10.48
C SER A 430 30.12 13.00 9.28
N LEU A 431 30.01 13.52 8.04
CA LEU A 431 30.32 12.74 6.84
C LEU A 431 31.82 12.49 6.74
N GLU A 432 32.26 11.24 6.92
CA GLU A 432 33.69 10.89 6.94
C GLU A 432 34.23 10.57 5.54
N THR A 433 33.41 9.90 4.72
CA THR A 433 33.82 9.39 3.40
C THR A 433 32.67 9.40 2.39
N MET A 434 33.03 9.61 1.12
CA MET A 434 32.13 9.41 -0.03
C MET A 434 32.60 8.22 -0.89
N GLY A 435 31.69 7.62 -1.64
CA GLY A 435 31.94 6.49 -2.53
C GLY A 435 32.93 6.80 -3.67
N TYR A 436 33.37 5.75 -4.38
CA TYR A 436 34.20 5.90 -5.58
C TYR A 436 33.37 6.46 -6.74
N ASN A 437 33.93 7.36 -7.55
CA ASN A 437 33.24 8.08 -8.64
C ASN A 437 32.11 9.02 -8.19
N THR A 438 32.19 9.56 -6.97
CA THR A 438 31.21 10.52 -6.49
C THR A 438 31.63 11.96 -6.73
N ARG A 439 30.64 12.84 -6.84
CA ARG A 439 30.80 14.28 -6.98
C ARG A 439 30.18 14.98 -5.78
N LEU A 440 30.99 15.80 -5.10
CA LEU A 440 30.53 16.82 -4.17
C LEU A 440 30.49 18.15 -4.91
N ALA A 441 29.31 18.67 -5.23
CA ALA A 441 29.12 19.96 -5.87
C ALA A 441 28.36 20.91 -4.95
N ILE A 442 28.96 22.04 -4.61
CA ILE A 442 28.32 23.10 -3.80
C ILE A 442 28.40 24.41 -4.57
N VAL A 443 27.26 25.06 -4.71
CA VAL A 443 27.16 26.38 -5.33
C VAL A 443 26.67 27.39 -4.29
N GLY A 444 27.61 28.18 -3.77
CA GLY A 444 27.34 29.32 -2.91
C GLY A 444 27.00 30.55 -3.74
N LYS A 445 25.72 30.88 -3.83
CA LYS A 445 25.21 32.11 -4.47
C LYS A 445 24.48 32.96 -3.43
N GLN A 446 24.76 34.25 -3.36
CA GLN A 446 24.03 35.19 -2.52
C GLN A 446 22.64 35.47 -3.09
N THR A 447 21.70 35.74 -2.19
CA THR A 447 20.40 36.31 -2.54
C THR A 447 20.58 37.80 -2.83
N GLN A 448 20.00 38.28 -3.92
CA GLN A 448 19.92 39.71 -4.22
C GLN A 448 18.68 40.31 -3.57
N ASP A 449 18.79 41.55 -3.10
CA ASP A 449 17.63 42.32 -2.61
C ASP A 449 16.74 42.80 -3.77
N GLU A 450 15.67 43.52 -3.43
CA GLU A 450 14.76 44.14 -4.39
C GLU A 450 15.43 45.16 -5.34
N ASN A 451 16.64 45.61 -5.01
CA ASN A 451 17.44 46.56 -5.79
C ASN A 451 18.55 45.88 -6.61
N TRP A 452 18.59 44.54 -6.65
CA TRP A 452 19.64 43.74 -7.29
C TRP A 452 21.02 43.92 -6.64
N GLU A 453 21.06 44.44 -5.41
CA GLU A 453 22.25 44.50 -4.57
C GLU A 453 22.42 43.17 -3.83
N TYR A 454 23.66 42.69 -3.75
CA TYR A 454 23.95 41.49 -2.98
C TYR A 454 23.91 41.85 -1.49
N GLU A 455 22.99 41.25 -0.74
CA GLU A 455 22.84 41.51 0.69
C GLU A 455 23.44 40.40 1.55
N GLY A 456 24.41 40.78 2.39
CA GLY A 456 24.85 39.99 3.54
C GLY A 456 26.07 39.10 3.31
N GLU A 457 26.35 38.25 4.30
CA GLU A 457 27.39 37.22 4.28
C GLU A 457 26.85 35.95 3.59
N CYS A 458 27.70 35.28 2.83
CA CYS A 458 27.44 33.92 2.34
C CYS A 458 28.48 33.01 3.00
N VAL A 459 28.05 32.31 4.05
CA VAL A 459 28.91 31.47 4.88
C VAL A 459 28.67 30.00 4.54
N ILE A 460 29.72 29.30 4.13
CA ILE A 460 29.68 27.87 3.84
C ILE A 460 30.41 27.13 4.96
N ASN A 461 29.67 26.51 5.87
CA ASN A 461 30.16 25.54 6.86
C ASN A 461 29.81 24.12 6.38
N GLY A 462 30.44 23.10 6.96
CA GLY A 462 30.04 21.72 6.71
C GLY A 462 31.19 20.80 6.33
N PHE A 463 30.88 19.51 6.16
CA PHE A 463 31.88 18.50 5.78
C PHE A 463 33.11 18.49 6.73
N ALA A 464 32.91 18.81 8.01
CA ALA A 464 33.99 18.97 8.97
C ALA A 464 34.78 17.67 9.19
N ALA A 465 34.13 16.50 9.09
CA ALA A 465 34.74 15.19 9.22
C ALA A 465 35.21 14.57 7.89
N LEU A 466 34.97 15.22 6.74
CA LEU A 466 35.20 14.59 5.44
C LEU A 466 36.70 14.43 5.16
N THR A 467 37.17 13.20 5.19
CA THR A 467 38.60 12.88 5.02
C THR A 467 38.99 12.61 3.57
N SER A 468 38.04 12.15 2.76
CA SER A 468 38.27 11.81 1.35
C SER A 468 37.02 11.96 0.49
N ALA A 469 37.21 12.47 -0.73
CA ALA A 469 36.18 12.55 -1.79
C ALA A 469 36.83 12.26 -3.16
N HIS A 470 36.01 12.01 -4.19
CA HIS A 470 36.53 11.74 -5.53
C HIS A 470 36.63 13.02 -6.38
N ILE A 471 35.51 13.70 -6.63
CA ILE A 471 35.46 15.01 -7.29
C ILE A 471 34.83 16.02 -6.34
N ILE A 472 35.47 17.18 -6.18
CA ILE A 472 34.91 18.32 -5.44
C ILE A 472 34.78 19.50 -6.40
N GLU A 473 33.59 20.09 -6.47
CA GLU A 473 33.30 21.28 -7.25
C GLU A 473 32.68 22.35 -6.37
N LEU A 474 33.41 23.45 -6.18
CA LEU A 474 32.98 24.56 -5.34
C LEU A 474 32.77 25.78 -6.21
N SER A 475 31.54 26.26 -6.30
CA SER A 475 31.23 27.56 -6.91
C SER A 475 31.01 28.60 -5.81
N LEU A 476 32.06 29.35 -5.51
CA LEU A 476 32.17 30.28 -4.37
C LEU A 476 32.20 31.75 -4.81
N ASN A 477 31.59 32.06 -5.96
CA ASN A 477 31.65 33.40 -6.59
C ASN A 477 31.11 34.53 -5.71
N GLU A 478 30.25 34.19 -4.75
CA GLU A 478 29.56 35.13 -3.87
C GLU A 478 29.73 34.74 -2.39
N THR A 479 30.58 33.75 -2.09
CA THR A 479 30.89 33.32 -0.73
C THR A 479 31.76 34.36 -0.03
N THR A 480 31.44 34.70 1.21
CA THR A 480 32.24 35.63 2.04
C THR A 480 33.16 34.88 2.97
N ASP A 481 32.70 33.78 3.56
CA ASP A 481 33.45 32.95 4.49
C ASP A 481 33.24 31.46 4.20
N PHE A 482 34.32 30.71 4.28
CA PHE A 482 34.35 29.28 4.00
C PHE A 482 34.97 28.57 5.20
N HIS A 483 34.25 27.61 5.77
CA HIS A 483 34.61 26.82 6.95
C HIS A 483 34.24 25.35 6.73
N ALA A 484 34.60 24.81 5.56
CA ALA A 484 34.30 23.44 5.19
C ALA A 484 35.55 22.64 4.81
N LEU A 485 35.42 21.30 4.78
CA LEU A 485 36.46 20.37 4.33
C LEU A 485 37.75 20.38 5.18
N ALA A 486 37.68 20.79 6.45
CA ALA A 486 38.85 20.94 7.32
C ALA A 486 39.61 19.63 7.58
N ALA A 487 38.95 18.47 7.49
CA ALA A 487 39.56 17.16 7.65
C ALA A 487 40.02 16.51 6.34
N LEU A 488 39.88 17.17 5.19
CA LEU A 488 40.22 16.60 3.89
C LEU A 488 41.71 16.29 3.82
N THR A 489 42.07 15.04 3.53
CA THR A 489 43.48 14.60 3.46
C THR A 489 43.83 13.92 2.15
N SER A 490 42.85 13.42 1.40
CA SER A 490 43.09 12.72 0.15
C SER A 490 41.92 12.86 -0.82
N LEU A 491 42.20 12.63 -2.11
CA LEU A 491 41.17 12.38 -3.10
C LEU A 491 41.25 10.91 -3.53
N THR A 492 40.10 10.25 -3.65
CA THR A 492 40.05 8.84 -4.06
C THR A 492 40.29 8.72 -5.56
N ALA A 493 41.49 8.27 -5.96
CA ALA A 493 41.82 8.10 -7.36
C ALA A 493 41.03 6.94 -8.00
N TYR A 494 40.15 7.25 -8.96
CA TYR A 494 39.47 6.27 -9.79
C TYR A 494 39.28 6.82 -11.20
N GLY A 495 39.67 6.08 -12.24
CA GLY A 495 39.56 6.56 -13.63
C GLY A 495 40.48 7.75 -13.94
N TYR A 496 40.05 8.61 -14.87
CA TYR A 496 40.89 9.69 -15.45
C TYR A 496 40.61 11.09 -14.89
N GLN A 497 39.64 11.26 -14.00
CA GLN A 497 39.23 12.58 -13.48
C GLN A 497 39.08 12.51 -11.97
N THR A 498 40.03 13.08 -11.23
CA THR A 498 39.98 13.24 -9.77
C THR A 498 40.56 14.61 -9.49
N GLY A 499 39.89 15.43 -8.70
CA GLY A 499 40.34 16.79 -8.48
C GLY A 499 39.35 17.67 -7.75
N ILE A 500 39.83 18.87 -7.43
CA ILE A 500 39.02 19.95 -6.88
C ILE A 500 38.96 21.06 -7.92
N THR A 501 37.75 21.45 -8.31
CA THR A 501 37.50 22.63 -9.15
C THR A 501 36.88 23.72 -8.30
N ILE A 502 37.46 24.92 -8.33
CA ILE A 502 37.00 26.06 -7.54
C ILE A 502 36.71 27.23 -8.46
N TYR A 503 35.45 27.65 -8.52
CA TYR A 503 35.03 28.87 -9.18
C TYR A 503 34.94 29.97 -8.12
N MET A 504 35.69 31.05 -8.31
CA MET A 504 35.76 32.15 -7.36
C MET A 504 35.51 33.48 -8.08
N GLN A 505 35.18 34.49 -7.29
CA GLN A 505 34.95 35.83 -7.82
C GLN A 505 36.20 36.37 -8.52
N ASN A 506 35.99 37.08 -9.63
CA ASN A 506 37.06 37.80 -10.29
C ASN A 506 37.58 38.92 -9.36
N PRO A 507 38.87 38.91 -8.96
CA PRO A 507 39.44 39.90 -8.04
C PRO A 507 39.42 41.33 -8.60
N ASP A 508 39.28 41.51 -9.92
CA ASP A 508 39.21 42.83 -10.57
C ASP A 508 37.79 43.44 -10.55
N ARG A 509 36.80 42.75 -9.95
CA ARG A 509 35.43 43.26 -9.87
C ARG A 509 35.32 44.36 -8.80
N VAL A 510 35.16 45.60 -9.25
CA VAL A 510 35.04 46.78 -8.39
C VAL A 510 33.76 46.72 -7.53
N GLY A 511 33.87 46.88 -6.21
CA GLY A 511 32.74 47.08 -5.29
C GLY A 511 32.23 45.86 -4.53
N VAL A 512 32.95 44.74 -4.56
CA VAL A 512 32.65 43.50 -3.82
C VAL A 512 33.82 43.13 -2.91
N ASN A 513 33.56 42.36 -1.85
CA ASN A 513 34.61 41.78 -1.00
C ASN A 513 35.59 40.97 -1.87
N GLY A 514 36.88 40.97 -1.53
CA GLY A 514 37.88 40.16 -2.23
C GLY A 514 37.55 38.66 -2.20
N PRO A 515 38.26 37.82 -2.98
CA PRO A 515 37.97 36.39 -3.07
C PRO A 515 38.01 35.71 -1.68
N VAL A 516 37.04 34.82 -1.43
CA VAL A 516 36.99 34.00 -0.20
C VAL A 516 38.30 33.26 0.02
N GLN A 517 38.75 33.17 1.27
CA GLN A 517 39.97 32.46 1.61
C GLN A 517 39.65 31.02 1.98
N LEU A 518 40.47 30.08 1.52
CA LEU A 518 40.24 28.63 1.71
C LEU A 518 41.19 28.07 2.76
N CYS A 519 41.10 28.58 3.98
CA CYS A 519 42.08 28.34 5.03
C CYS A 519 42.06 26.92 5.59
N GLU A 520 40.87 26.32 5.64
CA GLU A 520 40.57 25.01 6.19
C GLU A 520 41.21 23.91 5.34
N ILE A 521 41.28 24.10 4.02
CA ILE A 521 41.88 23.14 3.10
C ILE A 521 43.36 23.42 2.81
N LYS A 522 43.96 24.42 3.45
CA LYS A 522 45.37 24.80 3.22
C LYS A 522 46.32 23.61 3.38
N SER A 523 46.17 22.85 4.47
CA SER A 523 47.02 21.69 4.76
C SER A 523 46.92 20.63 3.66
N PHE A 524 45.71 20.40 3.14
CA PHE A 524 45.49 19.49 2.01
C PHE A 524 46.24 19.96 0.75
N LEU A 525 46.06 21.23 0.40
CA LEU A 525 46.70 21.85 -0.77
C LEU A 525 48.24 21.84 -0.68
N GLU A 526 48.81 22.06 0.50
CA GLU A 526 50.26 22.03 0.69
C GLU A 526 50.82 20.59 0.58
N ASN A 527 50.08 19.59 1.06
CA ASN A 527 50.49 18.18 1.00
C ASN A 527 50.44 17.60 -0.43
N SER A 528 49.56 18.11 -1.31
CA SER A 528 49.45 17.65 -2.70
C SER A 528 50.64 18.04 -3.59
N ILE A 529 51.58 18.86 -3.10
CA ILE A 529 52.81 19.22 -3.82
C ILE A 529 53.86 18.09 -3.80
N SER A 530 53.69 17.07 -2.96
CA SER A 530 54.70 16.00 -2.80
C SER A 530 54.91 15.17 -4.08
N GLU A 531 56.17 14.79 -4.35
CA GLU A 531 56.61 14.06 -5.56
C GLU A 531 55.88 12.72 -5.79
N GLU A 532 55.19 12.20 -4.77
CA GLU A 532 54.42 10.95 -4.82
C GLU A 532 53.05 11.10 -5.52
N TYR A 533 52.47 12.31 -5.58
CA TYR A 533 51.10 12.53 -6.07
C TYR A 533 50.96 13.49 -7.27
N GLY A 534 52.02 14.21 -7.65
CA GLY A 534 52.15 14.89 -8.95
C GLY A 534 50.95 15.75 -9.40
N SER A 535 50.31 16.49 -8.48
CA SER A 535 49.10 17.27 -8.80
C SER A 535 49.40 18.44 -9.74
N GLU A 536 48.62 18.57 -10.80
CA GLU A 536 48.66 19.69 -11.74
C GLU A 536 47.63 20.75 -11.35
N TYR A 537 48.03 22.03 -11.38
CA TYR A 537 47.15 23.16 -11.07
C TYR A 537 46.90 23.95 -12.35
N TYR A 538 45.65 24.34 -12.57
CA TYR A 538 45.23 25.07 -13.76
C TYR A 538 44.48 26.33 -13.39
N ASP A 539 44.68 27.40 -14.17
CA ASP A 539 43.83 28.58 -14.12
C ASP A 539 42.49 28.37 -14.88
N HIS A 540 41.62 29.38 -14.88
CA HIS A 540 40.33 29.34 -15.55
C HIS A 540 40.41 29.19 -17.09
N ASN A 541 41.59 29.38 -17.70
CA ASN A 541 41.84 29.18 -19.13
C ASN A 541 42.54 27.84 -19.41
N TRP A 542 42.61 26.94 -18.41
CA TRP A 542 43.35 25.68 -18.49
C TRP A 542 44.85 25.84 -18.73
N ASN A 543 45.45 26.97 -18.33
CA ASN A 543 46.91 27.11 -18.31
C ASN A 543 47.47 26.52 -17.03
N LEU A 544 48.58 25.78 -17.14
CA LEU A 544 49.32 25.29 -15.98
C LEU A 544 49.83 26.44 -15.12
N VAL A 545 49.59 26.34 -13.81
CA VAL A 545 50.06 27.28 -12.78
C VAL A 545 50.99 26.55 -11.83
N ASP A 546 52.08 27.21 -11.44
CA ASP A 546 53.00 26.68 -10.45
C ASP A 546 52.31 26.56 -9.07
N PRO A 547 52.37 25.40 -8.37
CA PRO A 547 51.72 25.22 -7.07
C PRO A 547 52.14 26.25 -6.02
N MET A 548 53.41 26.69 -6.05
CA MET A 548 53.93 27.73 -5.14
C MET A 548 53.36 29.12 -5.44
N THR A 549 52.66 29.29 -6.55
CA THR A 549 51.87 30.49 -6.89
C THR A 549 50.38 30.27 -6.63
N ALA A 550 49.84 29.11 -7.02
CA ALA A 550 48.41 28.80 -6.92
C ALA A 550 47.92 28.70 -5.46
N ILE A 551 48.65 27.99 -4.60
CA ILE A 551 48.22 27.74 -3.22
C ILE A 551 48.19 29.03 -2.40
N PRO A 552 49.25 29.88 -2.39
CA PRO A 552 49.18 31.15 -1.68
C PRO A 552 48.05 32.07 -2.17
N ALA A 553 47.70 32.03 -3.46
CA ALA A 553 46.58 32.82 -3.98
C ALA A 553 45.21 32.41 -3.37
N LEU A 554 45.08 31.15 -2.92
CA LEU A 554 43.88 30.64 -2.25
C LEU A 554 43.93 30.80 -0.72
N THR A 555 45.12 30.97 -0.13
CA THR A 555 45.32 30.87 1.33
C THR A 555 46.09 32.04 1.97
N SER A 556 46.34 33.14 1.25
CA SER A 556 47.29 34.18 1.67
C SER A 556 46.96 34.87 3.00
N ASN A 557 45.68 34.95 3.38
CA ASN A 557 45.24 35.68 4.57
C ASN A 557 44.86 34.79 5.76
N CYS A 558 45.22 33.51 5.74
CA CYS A 558 44.87 32.53 6.78
C CYS A 558 45.59 32.68 8.13
N GLY A 559 46.06 33.88 8.48
CA GLY A 559 47.00 34.14 9.58
C GLY A 559 46.68 35.34 10.47
N GLY A 560 45.47 35.90 10.46
CA GLY A 560 45.11 37.00 11.35
C GLY A 560 43.61 37.14 11.53
N GLY A 561 43.12 36.97 12.77
CA GLY A 561 41.74 37.27 13.11
C GLY A 561 41.44 38.75 12.85
N GLY A 562 40.42 39.01 12.03
CA GLY A 562 39.81 40.32 11.86
C GLY A 562 40.10 40.98 10.51
N ILE A 563 39.04 41.02 9.69
CA ILE A 563 38.77 42.02 8.63
C ILE A 563 39.73 41.93 7.43
N GLY A 564 39.23 41.30 6.37
CA GLY A 564 39.81 41.40 5.03
C GLY A 564 39.91 42.86 4.58
N ILE A 565 41.07 43.24 4.08
CA ILE A 565 41.25 44.48 3.34
C ILE A 565 42.22 44.24 2.19
N GLY A 566 41.72 44.43 0.97
CA GLY A 566 42.51 44.69 -0.24
C GLY A 566 42.76 43.48 -1.13
#